data_AF-A0A1C6CZN4-F1
#
_entry.id   AF-A0A1C6CZN4-F1
#
_cell.length_a   1.000
_cell.length_b   1.000
_cell.length_c   1.000
_cell.angle_alpha   90.00
_cell.angle_beta   90.00
_cell.angle_gamma   90.00
#
_symmetry.space_group_name_H-M   'P 1'
#
loop_
_entity.id
_entity.type
_entity.pdbx_description
1 polymer ?
#
loop_
_entity_poly.entity_id
_entity_poly.type
_entity_poly.pdbx_seq_one_letter_code
_entity_poly.pdbx_strand_id
1 'polypeptide(L)'
;MSKSEKYKTTMSETRAKIADAKRRGTKQGSIGYYGCIDICNTFMEILNEAEKFVYEGEYFLAFSMITLVVMNNAKLASKGDNSSGCVNDVQWQAEELMEKICNSEEIKGTAEASEIFSQALNDSQNTAFDDWEDFSYSILISAANLSTKENVLKLYGILDEIVDKRKNQKYSTYKEWNCLVRIKAIRAVDGTCAAEEYANKNL
;
A
#
# COMPACT_ATOMS: atom_id res chain seq x y z
N MET A 1 -11.70 -20.93 -15.56
CA MET A 1 -12.12 -19.66 -14.94
C MET A 1 -11.44 -18.53 -15.68
N SER A 2 -12.18 -17.49 -16.10
CA SER A 2 -11.55 -16.33 -16.77
C SER A 2 -10.72 -15.50 -15.78
N LYS A 3 -9.73 -14.71 -16.25
CA LYS A 3 -8.94 -13.83 -15.36
C LYS A 3 -9.82 -12.90 -14.52
N SER A 4 -10.87 -12.34 -15.12
CA SER A 4 -11.84 -11.48 -14.41
C SER A 4 -12.65 -12.23 -13.35
N GLU A 5 -13.03 -13.48 -13.62
CA GLU A 5 -13.75 -14.32 -12.67
C GLU A 5 -12.86 -14.78 -11.52
N LYS A 6 -11.60 -15.16 -11.79
CA LYS A 6 -10.58 -15.46 -10.77
C LYS A 6 -10.43 -14.25 -9.84
N TYR A 7 -10.21 -13.08 -10.41
CA TYR A 7 -10.07 -11.84 -9.65
C TYR A 7 -11.27 -11.57 -8.73
N LYS A 8 -12.50 -11.62 -9.27
CA LYS A 8 -13.72 -11.35 -8.50
C LYS A 8 -13.91 -12.33 -7.35
N THR A 9 -13.73 -13.63 -7.62
CA THR A 9 -13.90 -14.69 -6.63
C THR A 9 -12.85 -14.55 -5.53
N THR A 10 -11.56 -14.46 -5.88
CA THR A 10 -10.48 -14.30 -4.91
C THR A 10 -10.66 -13.05 -4.06
N MET A 11 -10.95 -11.90 -4.67
CA MET A 11 -11.16 -10.66 -3.90
C MET A 11 -12.41 -10.71 -3.02
N SER A 12 -13.45 -11.46 -3.39
CA SER A 12 -14.61 -11.69 -2.52
C SER A 12 -14.23 -12.55 -1.32
N GLU A 13 -13.48 -13.63 -1.53
CA GLU A 13 -12.99 -14.52 -0.48
C GLU A 13 -12.04 -13.80 0.48
N THR A 14 -11.11 -12.98 -0.03
CA THR A 14 -10.21 -12.16 0.79
C THR A 14 -10.99 -11.21 1.70
N ARG A 15 -12.01 -10.51 1.17
CA ARG A 15 -12.87 -9.64 1.98
C ARG A 15 -13.63 -10.42 3.06
N ALA A 16 -14.13 -11.61 2.72
CA ALA A 16 -14.82 -12.48 3.67
C ALA A 16 -13.90 -12.95 4.79
N LYS A 17 -12.66 -13.37 4.48
CA LYS A 17 -11.63 -13.74 5.47
C LYS A 17 -11.33 -12.58 6.43
N ILE A 18 -11.12 -11.38 5.90
CA ILE A 18 -10.90 -10.17 6.71
C ILE A 18 -12.09 -9.87 7.62
N ALA A 19 -13.31 -9.92 7.08
CA ALA A 19 -14.52 -9.66 7.85
C ALA A 19 -14.72 -10.69 8.98
N ASP A 20 -14.48 -11.97 8.70
CA ASP A 20 -14.55 -13.03 9.70
C ASP A 20 -13.49 -12.87 10.79
N ALA A 21 -12.24 -12.59 10.43
CA ALA A 21 -11.17 -12.33 11.39
C ALA A 21 -11.51 -11.16 12.32
N LYS A 22 -12.00 -10.04 11.77
CA LYS A 22 -12.44 -8.89 12.57
C LYS A 22 -13.58 -9.26 13.51
N ARG A 23 -14.55 -10.05 13.05
CA ARG A 23 -15.66 -10.53 13.90
C ARG A 23 -15.16 -11.40 15.05
N ARG A 24 -14.24 -12.33 14.79
CA ARG A 24 -13.67 -13.23 15.81
C ARG A 24 -12.77 -12.48 16.81
N GLY A 25 -11.97 -11.53 16.32
CA GLY A 25 -11.05 -10.74 17.13
C GLY A 25 -11.73 -9.63 17.95
N THR A 26 -12.99 -9.29 17.65
CA THR A 26 -13.75 -8.26 18.40
C THR A 26 -14.56 -8.90 19.52
N LYS A 27 -14.34 -8.48 20.76
CA LYS A 27 -15.11 -8.91 21.95
C LYS A 27 -15.75 -7.70 22.60
N GLN A 28 -17.06 -7.77 22.84
CA GLN A 28 -17.84 -6.68 23.46
C GLN A 28 -17.66 -5.30 22.79
N GLY A 29 -17.45 -5.30 21.46
CA GLY A 29 -17.27 -4.07 20.68
C GLY A 29 -15.83 -3.50 20.67
N SER A 30 -14.87 -4.16 21.30
CA SER A 30 -13.46 -3.75 21.29
C SER A 30 -12.54 -4.86 20.76
N ILE A 31 -11.39 -4.44 20.23
CA ILE A 31 -10.32 -5.35 19.79
C ILE A 31 -9.19 -5.22 20.81
N GLY A 32 -9.17 -6.12 21.78
CA GLY A 32 -8.07 -6.20 22.76
C GLY A 32 -6.83 -6.88 22.18
N TYR A 33 -5.75 -6.91 22.97
CA TYR A 33 -4.42 -7.43 22.60
C TYR A 33 -4.45 -8.72 21.75
N TYR A 34 -5.05 -9.80 22.28
CA TYR A 34 -5.13 -11.08 21.57
C TYR A 34 -6.03 -11.03 20.33
N GLY A 35 -7.09 -10.23 20.36
CA GLY A 35 -7.94 -10.03 19.19
C GLY A 35 -7.21 -9.31 18.05
N CYS A 36 -6.34 -8.36 18.39
CA CYS A 36 -5.48 -7.67 17.42
C CYS A 36 -4.49 -8.66 16.78
N ILE A 37 -3.80 -9.47 17.59
CA ILE A 37 -2.89 -10.51 17.12
C ILE A 37 -3.62 -11.50 16.20
N ASP A 38 -4.80 -11.99 16.59
CA ASP A 38 -5.57 -12.94 15.79
C ASP A 38 -5.96 -12.37 14.42
N ILE A 39 -6.32 -11.08 14.35
CA ILE A 39 -6.63 -10.42 13.08
C ILE A 39 -5.37 -10.26 12.24
N CYS A 40 -4.25 -9.83 12.83
CA CYS A 40 -2.98 -9.69 12.14
C CYS A 40 -2.46 -11.02 11.60
N ASN A 41 -2.64 -12.13 12.32
CA ASN A 41 -2.30 -13.47 11.81
C ASN A 41 -3.08 -13.79 10.53
N THR A 42 -4.38 -13.49 10.47
CA THR A 42 -5.15 -13.64 9.22
C THR A 42 -4.68 -12.68 8.12
N PHE A 43 -4.24 -11.46 8.45
CA PHE A 43 -3.63 -10.57 7.45
C PHE A 43 -2.33 -11.17 6.88
N MET A 44 -1.46 -11.74 7.73
CA MET A 44 -0.25 -12.43 7.28
C MET A 44 -0.57 -13.64 6.39
N GLU A 45 -1.60 -14.43 6.71
CA GLU A 45 -2.07 -15.52 5.85
C GLU A 45 -2.48 -15.01 4.46
N ILE A 46 -3.21 -13.89 4.40
CA ILE A 46 -3.61 -13.27 3.13
C ILE A 46 -2.41 -12.75 2.35
N LEU A 47 -1.42 -12.15 3.02
CA LEU A 47 -0.17 -11.70 2.38
C LEU A 47 0.65 -12.88 1.83
N ASN A 48 0.70 -13.99 2.56
CA ASN A 48 1.34 -15.24 2.09
C ASN A 48 0.60 -15.84 0.88
N GLU A 49 -0.73 -15.70 0.81
CA GLU A 49 -1.51 -16.06 -0.39
C GLU A 49 -1.22 -15.09 -1.56
N ALA A 50 -1.16 -13.79 -1.31
CA ALA A 50 -0.81 -12.79 -2.31
C ALA A 50 0.60 -13.04 -2.89
N GLU A 51 1.57 -13.43 -2.05
CA GLU A 51 2.92 -13.76 -2.50
C GLU A 51 2.92 -14.94 -3.49
N LYS A 52 2.08 -15.96 -3.27
CA LYS A 52 1.92 -17.06 -4.25
C LYS A 52 1.45 -16.54 -5.60
N PHE A 53 0.50 -15.61 -5.62
CA PHE A 53 0.07 -14.96 -6.86
C PHE A 53 1.17 -14.14 -7.53
N VAL A 54 2.07 -13.52 -6.76
CA VAL A 54 3.28 -12.89 -7.32
C VAL A 54 4.15 -13.92 -8.05
N TYR A 55 4.39 -15.10 -7.46
CA TYR A 55 5.16 -16.16 -8.13
C TYR A 55 4.46 -16.77 -9.35
N GLU A 56 3.12 -16.68 -9.42
CA GLU A 56 2.32 -17.09 -10.57
C GLU A 56 2.24 -16.01 -11.68
N GLY A 57 2.82 -14.84 -11.46
CA GLY A 57 2.73 -13.70 -12.39
C GLY A 57 1.38 -12.99 -12.40
N GLU A 58 0.55 -13.20 -11.36
CA GLU A 58 -0.78 -12.59 -11.20
C GLU A 58 -0.66 -11.29 -10.39
N TYR A 59 0.15 -10.36 -10.89
CA TYR A 59 0.61 -9.17 -10.16
C TYR A 59 -0.52 -8.23 -9.74
N PHE A 60 -1.46 -7.91 -10.64
CA PHE A 60 -2.57 -7.02 -10.31
C PHE A 60 -3.48 -7.60 -9.21
N LEU A 61 -3.75 -8.91 -9.25
CA LEU A 61 -4.52 -9.59 -8.21
C LEU A 61 -3.78 -9.56 -6.87
N ALA A 62 -2.49 -9.91 -6.88
CA ALA A 62 -1.65 -9.86 -5.67
C ALA A 62 -1.63 -8.46 -5.07
N PHE A 63 -1.39 -7.42 -5.88
CA PHE A 63 -1.38 -6.03 -5.45
C PHE A 63 -2.71 -5.62 -4.83
N SER A 64 -3.84 -5.96 -5.47
CA SER A 64 -5.18 -5.72 -4.93
C SER A 64 -5.44 -6.37 -3.57
N MET A 65 -4.93 -7.58 -3.34
CA MET A 65 -5.04 -8.24 -2.04
C MET A 65 -4.20 -7.53 -0.99
N ILE A 66 -2.98 -7.13 -1.33
CA ILE A 66 -2.04 -6.46 -0.41
C ILE A 66 -2.58 -5.09 0.00
N THR A 67 -3.00 -4.24 -0.94
CA THR A 67 -3.55 -2.91 -0.58
C THR A 67 -4.84 -3.01 0.23
N LEU A 68 -5.67 -4.04 -0.02
CA LEU A 68 -6.82 -4.35 0.82
C LEU A 68 -6.40 -4.69 2.26
N VAL A 69 -5.33 -5.45 2.45
CA VAL A 69 -4.76 -5.71 3.79
C VAL A 69 -4.26 -4.41 4.42
N VAL A 70 -3.46 -3.61 3.72
CA VAL A 70 -2.92 -2.32 4.22
C VAL A 70 -4.04 -1.38 4.71
N MET A 71 -5.10 -1.20 3.91
CA MET A 71 -6.27 -0.39 4.31
C MET A 71 -6.97 -0.93 5.56
N ASN A 72 -7.02 -2.25 5.73
CA ASN A 72 -7.64 -2.87 6.89
C ASN A 72 -6.71 -2.88 8.11
N ASN A 73 -5.39 -2.89 7.89
CA ASN A 73 -4.35 -2.79 8.90
C ASN A 73 -4.32 -1.39 9.51
N ALA A 74 -4.39 -0.32 8.71
CA ALA A 74 -4.53 1.06 9.21
C ALA A 74 -5.78 1.21 10.11
N LYS A 75 -6.93 0.68 9.67
CA LYS A 75 -8.15 0.69 10.49
C LYS A 75 -8.00 -0.09 11.80
N LEU A 76 -7.20 -1.16 11.79
CA LEU A 76 -6.91 -1.94 12.99
C LEU A 76 -5.99 -1.16 13.92
N ALA A 77 -4.97 -0.49 13.39
CA ALA A 77 -4.05 0.35 14.14
C ALA A 77 -4.78 1.44 14.96
N SER A 78 -5.84 2.06 14.41
CA SER A 78 -6.68 3.03 15.15
C SER A 78 -7.57 2.43 16.24
N LYS A 79 -7.88 1.12 16.19
CA LYS A 79 -9.00 0.53 16.95
C LYS A 79 -8.62 -0.65 17.84
N GLY A 80 -7.50 -1.28 17.56
CA GLY A 80 -6.98 -2.43 18.26
C GLY A 80 -5.85 -2.04 19.21
N ASP A 81 -5.71 -2.81 20.28
CA ASP A 81 -4.49 -2.80 21.08
C ASP A 81 -3.35 -3.48 20.29
N ASN A 82 -2.60 -2.66 19.56
CA ASN A 82 -1.49 -3.08 18.70
C ASN A 82 -0.12 -3.05 19.41
N SER A 83 -0.10 -2.95 20.75
CA SER A 83 1.13 -2.88 21.55
C SER A 83 2.08 -4.07 21.38
N SER A 84 1.59 -5.18 20.82
CA SER A 84 2.40 -6.35 20.47
C SER A 84 3.35 -6.12 19.28
N GLY A 85 3.15 -5.06 18.49
CA GLY A 85 3.87 -4.80 17.25
C GLY A 85 3.31 -5.51 16.00
N CYS A 86 2.26 -6.33 16.13
CA CYS A 86 1.75 -7.17 15.02
C CYS A 86 1.23 -6.38 13.82
N VAL A 87 0.75 -5.14 14.04
CA VAL A 87 0.36 -4.23 12.96
C VAL A 87 1.56 -3.83 12.11
N ASN A 88 2.72 -3.60 12.73
CA ASN A 88 3.95 -3.23 12.05
C ASN A 88 4.51 -4.42 11.26
N ASP A 89 4.42 -5.64 11.80
CA ASP A 89 4.85 -6.85 11.08
C ASP A 89 4.04 -7.07 9.79
N VAL A 90 2.71 -6.89 9.87
CA VAL A 90 1.83 -6.95 8.69
C VAL A 90 2.19 -5.85 7.69
N GLN A 91 2.45 -4.64 8.18
CA GLN A 91 2.79 -3.50 7.34
C GLN A 91 4.12 -3.73 6.60
N TRP A 92 5.14 -4.20 7.31
CA TRP A 92 6.45 -4.53 6.74
C TRP A 92 6.34 -5.57 5.61
N GLN A 93 5.63 -6.68 5.86
CA GLN A 93 5.43 -7.72 4.86
C GLN A 93 4.67 -7.20 3.62
N ALA A 94 3.65 -6.35 3.84
CA ALA A 94 2.91 -5.74 2.74
C ALA A 94 3.80 -4.83 1.90
N GLU A 95 4.68 -4.05 2.53
CA GLU A 95 5.64 -3.17 1.85
C GLU A 95 6.63 -3.95 1.00
N GLU A 96 7.23 -5.02 1.54
CA GLU A 96 8.14 -5.88 0.78
C GLU A 96 7.47 -6.49 -0.47
N LEU A 97 6.22 -6.95 -0.32
CA LEU A 97 5.48 -7.53 -1.44
C LEU A 97 5.08 -6.48 -2.49
N MET A 98 4.63 -5.30 -2.07
CA MET A 98 4.32 -4.20 -3.00
C MET A 98 5.57 -3.75 -3.75
N GLU A 99 6.71 -3.63 -3.07
CA GLU A 99 7.98 -3.26 -3.69
C GLU A 99 8.45 -4.34 -4.68
N LYS A 100 8.34 -5.62 -4.32
CA LYS A 100 8.63 -6.75 -5.22
C LYS A 100 7.80 -6.70 -6.49
N ILE A 101 6.50 -6.43 -6.38
CA ILE A 101 5.60 -6.28 -7.54
C ILE A 101 6.01 -5.07 -8.38
N CYS A 102 6.17 -3.89 -7.78
CA CYS A 102 6.43 -2.65 -8.50
C CYS A 102 7.84 -2.56 -9.09
N ASN A 103 8.76 -3.41 -8.66
CA ASN A 103 10.10 -3.58 -9.22
C ASN A 103 10.21 -4.72 -10.24
N SER A 104 9.13 -5.47 -10.49
CA SER A 104 9.18 -6.59 -11.43
C SER A 104 9.38 -6.11 -12.87
N GLU A 105 10.44 -6.58 -13.51
CA GLU A 105 10.70 -6.32 -14.92
C GLU A 105 9.66 -6.99 -15.84
N GLU A 106 8.90 -7.99 -15.36
CA GLU A 106 7.88 -8.70 -16.14
C GLU A 106 6.68 -7.81 -16.50
N ILE A 107 6.32 -6.87 -15.62
CA ILE A 107 5.18 -5.96 -15.84
C ILE A 107 5.62 -4.58 -16.32
N LYS A 108 6.92 -4.28 -16.35
CA LYS A 108 7.42 -2.95 -16.66
C LYS A 108 7.01 -2.51 -18.06
N GLY A 109 6.38 -1.33 -18.15
CA GLY A 109 5.87 -0.78 -19.42
C GLY A 109 4.63 -1.48 -19.98
N THR A 110 4.02 -2.41 -19.23
CA THR A 110 2.79 -3.10 -19.67
C THR A 110 1.53 -2.34 -19.24
N ALA A 111 0.38 -2.74 -19.79
CA ALA A 111 -0.93 -2.25 -19.34
C ALA A 111 -1.18 -2.60 -17.86
N GLU A 112 -0.72 -3.76 -17.40
CA GLU A 112 -0.88 -4.20 -16.01
C GLU A 112 -0.16 -3.27 -15.02
N ALA A 113 1.06 -2.82 -15.35
CA ALA A 113 1.75 -1.80 -14.54
C ALA A 113 0.96 -0.49 -14.45
N SER A 114 0.29 -0.08 -15.53
CA SER A 114 -0.56 1.12 -15.55
C SER A 114 -1.82 0.94 -14.70
N GLU A 115 -2.40 -0.26 -14.68
CA GLU A 115 -3.54 -0.63 -13.84
C GLU A 115 -3.14 -0.63 -12.35
N ILE A 116 -2.01 -1.25 -12.00
CA ILE A 116 -1.45 -1.26 -10.64
C ILE A 116 -1.17 0.17 -10.16
N PHE A 117 -0.51 0.99 -10.98
CA PHE A 117 -0.23 2.39 -10.64
C PHE A 117 -1.54 3.16 -10.38
N SER A 118 -2.53 3.02 -11.25
CA SER A 118 -3.82 3.70 -11.10
C SER A 118 -4.57 3.24 -9.84
N GLN A 119 -4.52 1.94 -9.53
CA GLN A 119 -5.08 1.41 -8.29
C GLN A 119 -4.35 1.95 -7.06
N ALA A 120 -3.02 1.99 -7.06
CA ALA A 120 -2.22 2.51 -5.95
C ALA A 120 -2.58 3.98 -5.64
N LEU A 121 -2.73 4.81 -6.67
CA LEU A 121 -3.16 6.19 -6.53
C LEU A 121 -4.56 6.29 -5.88
N ASN A 122 -5.51 5.45 -6.29
CA ASN A 122 -6.85 5.43 -5.70
C ASN A 122 -6.84 4.91 -4.26
N ASP A 123 -6.16 3.79 -4.01
CA ASP A 123 -6.12 3.13 -2.72
C ASP A 123 -5.41 4.02 -1.68
N SER A 124 -4.33 4.72 -2.04
CA SER A 124 -3.61 5.66 -1.16
C SER A 124 -4.49 6.80 -0.62
N GLN A 125 -5.60 7.12 -1.29
CA GLN A 125 -6.53 8.17 -0.86
C GLN A 125 -7.64 7.66 0.06
N ASN A 126 -7.57 6.40 0.50
CA ASN A 126 -8.58 5.84 1.40
C ASN A 126 -8.57 6.56 2.75
N THR A 127 -9.77 6.90 3.26
CA THR A 127 -9.93 7.55 4.57
C THR A 127 -9.47 6.68 5.75
N ALA A 128 -9.15 5.40 5.51
CA ALA A 128 -8.45 4.56 6.48
C ALA A 128 -7.12 5.16 6.96
N PHE A 129 -6.50 6.01 6.15
CA PHE A 129 -5.17 6.57 6.37
C PHE A 129 -5.20 7.97 7.01
N ASP A 130 -6.37 8.50 7.38
CA ASP A 130 -6.49 9.86 7.93
C ASP A 130 -5.68 10.09 9.22
N ASP A 131 -5.28 9.03 9.93
CA ASP A 131 -4.37 9.09 11.08
C ASP A 131 -3.13 8.17 10.91
N TRP A 132 -2.95 7.59 9.72
CA TRP A 132 -1.93 6.58 9.39
C TRP A 132 -1.39 6.82 7.97
N GLU A 133 -0.93 8.03 7.69
CA GLU A 133 -0.49 8.39 6.35
C GLU A 133 0.80 7.69 5.93
N ASP A 134 1.60 7.20 6.87
CA ASP A 134 2.73 6.32 6.60
C ASP A 134 2.29 5.11 5.76
N PHE A 135 1.10 4.56 6.02
CA PHE A 135 0.57 3.42 5.26
C PHE A 135 0.11 3.84 3.86
N SER A 136 -0.41 5.07 3.71
CA SER A 136 -0.69 5.66 2.39
C SER A 136 0.60 5.87 1.60
N TYR A 137 1.63 6.45 2.25
CA TYR A 137 2.92 6.70 1.63
C TYR A 137 3.62 5.40 1.25
N SER A 138 3.46 4.31 2.00
CA SER A 138 4.07 3.03 1.63
C SER A 138 3.54 2.46 0.31
N ILE A 139 2.24 2.62 0.04
CA ILE A 139 1.63 2.32 -1.26
C ILE A 139 2.26 3.21 -2.36
N LEU A 140 2.33 4.53 -2.12
CA LEU A 140 2.85 5.48 -3.10
C LEU A 140 4.35 5.31 -3.39
N ILE A 141 5.15 5.01 -2.37
CA ILE A 141 6.60 4.75 -2.48
C ILE A 141 6.84 3.53 -3.37
N SER A 142 6.07 2.46 -3.20
CA SER A 142 6.17 1.27 -4.05
C SER A 142 5.75 1.59 -5.49
N ALA A 143 4.58 2.20 -5.66
CA ALA A 143 4.02 2.50 -6.98
C ALA A 143 4.82 3.54 -7.77
N ALA A 144 5.62 4.39 -7.11
CA ALA A 144 6.46 5.39 -7.76
C ALA A 144 7.43 4.78 -8.80
N ASN A 145 7.86 3.53 -8.62
CA ASN A 145 8.73 2.83 -9.58
C ASN A 145 8.02 2.48 -10.91
N LEU A 146 6.68 2.52 -10.94
CA LEU A 146 5.86 2.35 -12.14
C LEU A 146 5.55 3.69 -12.84
N SER A 147 6.16 4.79 -12.39
CA SER A 147 5.96 6.10 -12.99
C SER A 147 6.52 6.16 -14.42
N THR A 148 5.78 6.81 -15.29
CA THR A 148 6.16 7.10 -16.68
C THR A 148 5.95 8.60 -16.95
N LYS A 149 6.46 9.08 -18.09
CA LYS A 149 6.25 10.48 -18.51
C LYS A 149 4.77 10.83 -18.64
N GLU A 150 3.93 9.85 -18.95
CA GLU A 150 2.50 10.01 -19.15
C GLU A 150 1.69 10.05 -17.85
N ASN A 151 2.16 9.42 -16.77
CA ASN A 151 1.38 9.23 -15.55
C ASN A 151 1.94 9.98 -14.32
N VAL A 152 3.22 10.39 -14.32
CA VAL A 152 3.90 10.92 -13.13
C VAL A 152 3.25 12.19 -12.57
N LEU A 153 2.67 13.03 -13.43
CA LEU A 153 1.97 14.24 -12.99
C LEU A 153 0.74 13.93 -12.13
N LYS A 154 0.10 12.76 -12.32
CA LYS A 154 -1.03 12.33 -11.48
C LYS A 154 -0.57 11.99 -10.06
N LEU A 155 0.57 11.32 -9.94
CA LEU A 155 1.19 11.03 -8.65
C LEU A 155 1.54 12.33 -7.92
N TYR A 156 2.16 13.29 -8.63
CA TYR A 156 2.47 14.59 -8.06
C TYR A 156 1.24 15.36 -7.59
N GLY A 157 0.14 15.34 -8.36
CA GLY A 157 -1.13 15.93 -7.92
C GLY A 157 -1.63 15.36 -6.60
N ILE A 158 -1.61 14.03 -6.43
CA ILE A 158 -2.01 13.38 -5.17
C ILE A 158 -1.08 13.76 -4.02
N LEU A 159 0.22 13.79 -4.26
CA LEU A 159 1.20 14.22 -3.26
C LEU A 159 0.97 15.66 -2.79
N ASP A 160 0.63 16.56 -3.71
CA ASP A 160 0.35 17.96 -3.41
C ASP A 160 -0.98 18.09 -2.63
N GLU A 161 -2.01 17.32 -2.97
CA GLU A 161 -3.25 17.27 -2.20
C GLU A 161 -3.05 16.76 -0.76
N ILE A 162 -2.19 15.76 -0.55
CA ILE A 162 -1.84 15.27 0.80
C ILE A 162 -1.17 16.38 1.60
N VAL A 163 -0.22 17.11 1.00
CA VAL A 163 0.46 18.24 1.65
C VAL A 163 -0.54 19.36 1.99
N ASP A 164 -1.41 19.73 1.06
CA ASP A 164 -2.37 20.81 1.25
C ASP A 164 -3.40 20.52 2.35
N LYS A 165 -3.88 19.28 2.46
CA LYS A 165 -4.75 18.84 3.56
C LYS A 165 -4.10 19.00 4.93
N ARG A 166 -2.76 18.99 4.99
CA ARG A 166 -1.97 18.88 6.22
C ARG A 166 -1.11 20.11 6.51
N LYS A 167 -1.19 21.18 5.70
CA LYS A 167 -0.39 22.41 5.83
C LYS A 167 -0.45 23.09 7.21
N ASN A 168 -1.49 22.81 8.00
CA ASN A 168 -1.69 23.36 9.35
C ASN A 168 -1.23 22.42 10.48
N GLN A 169 -0.72 21.22 10.17
CA GLN A 169 -0.22 20.27 11.17
C GLN A 169 1.24 20.57 11.54
N LYS A 170 1.57 20.38 12.82
CA LYS A 170 2.78 20.92 13.46
C LYS A 170 4.06 20.08 13.26
N TYR A 171 3.94 18.86 12.76
CA TYR A 171 5.04 17.89 12.59
C TYR A 171 5.08 17.39 11.13
N SER A 172 6.26 17.36 10.49
CA SER A 172 6.38 17.10 9.05
C SER A 172 7.28 15.92 8.67
N THR A 173 7.20 14.78 9.35
CA THR A 173 7.75 13.50 8.84
C THR A 173 7.21 13.19 7.44
N TYR A 174 6.00 13.68 7.13
CA TYR A 174 5.38 13.61 5.82
C TYR A 174 6.17 14.32 4.71
N LYS A 175 6.99 15.34 5.03
CA LYS A 175 7.83 16.01 4.02
C LYS A 175 8.90 15.06 3.48
N GLU A 176 9.51 14.25 4.35
CA GLU A 176 10.52 13.28 3.96
C GLU A 176 9.89 12.18 3.09
N TRP A 177 8.75 11.61 3.50
CA TRP A 177 8.07 10.59 2.67
C TRP A 177 7.61 11.14 1.32
N ASN A 178 7.10 12.37 1.27
CA ASN A 178 6.76 13.04 0.02
C ASN A 178 8.00 13.16 -0.90
N CYS A 179 9.13 13.59 -0.33
CA CYS A 179 10.39 13.65 -1.07
C CYS A 179 10.84 12.27 -1.56
N LEU A 180 10.73 11.22 -0.74
CA LEU A 180 11.08 9.86 -1.12
C LEU A 180 10.25 9.33 -2.29
N VAL A 181 8.93 9.56 -2.28
CA VAL A 181 8.06 9.20 -3.42
C VAL A 181 8.50 9.94 -4.68
N ARG A 182 8.74 11.25 -4.59
CA ARG A 182 9.20 12.05 -5.73
C ARG A 182 10.54 11.58 -6.26
N ILE A 183 11.51 11.27 -5.38
CA ILE A 183 12.82 10.74 -5.77
C ILE A 183 12.67 9.42 -6.53
N LYS A 184 11.85 8.47 -6.05
CA LYS A 184 11.60 7.21 -6.75
C LYS A 184 10.94 7.45 -8.13
N ALA A 185 9.96 8.33 -8.19
CA ALA A 185 9.28 8.66 -9.45
C ALA A 185 10.22 9.34 -10.47
N ILE A 186 11.00 10.33 -10.04
CA ILE A 186 12.00 10.99 -10.89
C ILE A 186 13.04 9.98 -11.38
N ARG A 187 13.50 9.07 -10.51
CA ARG A 187 14.44 8.02 -10.92
C ARG A 187 13.85 7.13 -12.01
N ALA A 188 12.58 6.75 -11.90
CA ALA A 188 11.90 5.93 -12.90
C ALA A 188 11.71 6.67 -14.24
N VAL A 189 11.47 7.98 -14.22
CA VAL A 189 11.11 8.78 -15.40
C VAL A 189 12.31 9.43 -16.09
N ASP A 190 13.20 10.02 -15.30
CA ASP A 190 14.31 10.89 -15.74
C ASP A 190 15.69 10.33 -15.39
N GLY A 191 15.75 9.23 -14.64
CA GLY A 191 16.97 8.51 -14.29
C GLY A 191 17.65 8.99 -13.00
N THR A 192 18.72 8.31 -12.64
CA THR A 192 19.39 8.46 -11.33
C THR A 192 19.93 9.86 -11.08
N CYS A 193 20.58 10.49 -12.07
CA CYS A 193 21.17 11.82 -11.89
C CYS A 193 20.12 12.88 -11.53
N ALA A 194 18.96 12.86 -12.18
CA ALA A 194 17.87 13.79 -11.89
C ALA A 194 17.29 13.56 -10.48
N ALA A 195 17.18 12.29 -10.06
CA ALA A 195 16.70 11.94 -8.73
C ALA A 195 17.67 12.39 -7.63
N GLU A 196 18.98 12.26 -7.84
CA GLU A 196 20.02 12.75 -6.93
C GLU A 196 20.02 14.28 -6.84
N GLU A 197 19.87 14.97 -7.98
CA GLU A 197 19.80 16.42 -8.00
C GLU A 197 18.58 16.96 -7.25
N TYR A 198 17.44 16.26 -7.37
CA TYR A 198 16.25 16.55 -6.58
C TYR A 198 16.48 16.29 -5.09
N ALA A 199 17.06 15.13 -4.74
CA ALA A 199 17.32 14.75 -3.35
C ALA A 199 18.20 15.79 -2.63
N ASN A 200 19.32 16.20 -3.25
CA ASN A 200 20.24 17.19 -2.69
C ASN A 200 19.62 18.58 -2.42
N LYS A 201 18.50 18.90 -3.07
CA LYS A 201 17.79 20.17 -2.90
C LYS A 201 16.68 20.11 -1.87
N ASN A 202 16.17 18.92 -1.52
CA ASN A 202 14.90 18.75 -0.82
C ASN A 202 14.97 17.88 0.45
N LEU A 203 16.01 17.06 0.60
CA LEU A 203 16.37 16.33 1.83
C LEU A 203 17.48 17.09 2.57
#